data_AF-A0A1M5HAN6-F1
#
_entry.id   AF-A0A1M5HAN6-F1
#
_cell.length_a   1.000
_cell.length_b   1.000
_cell.length_c   1.000
_cell.angle_alpha   90.00
_cell.angle_beta   90.00
_cell.angle_gamma   90.00
#
_symmetry.space_group_name_H-M   'P 1'
#
loop_
_entity.id
_entity.type
_entity.pdbx_description
1 polymer ?
#
loop_
_entity_poly.entity_id
_entity_poly.type
_entity_poly.pdbx_seq_one_letter_code
_entity_poly.pdbx_strand_id
1 'polypeptide(L)'
;MTTSLQLPSLVAGRDLADEYADQLGDVAEETVTVDARSLTSGTSSFAAQLVRRILLEGHAHRLVVVGAPARFVHHLREASAADQVSAGLETVDTMQLADAS
;
A
#
# COMPACT_ATOMS: atom_id res chain seq x y z
N MET A 1 -9.25 -8.78 -10.96
CA MET A 1 -9.87 -9.13 -9.66
C MET A 1 -9.37 -8.15 -8.61
N THR A 2 -9.89 -8.21 -7.38
CA THR A 2 -9.48 -7.31 -6.30
C THR A 2 -9.08 -8.14 -5.09
N THR A 3 -7.84 -7.98 -4.66
CA THR A 3 -7.27 -8.66 -3.50
C THR A 3 -6.98 -7.63 -2.41
N SER A 4 -7.12 -8.01 -1.15
CA SER A 4 -6.97 -7.07 -0.03
C SER A 4 -6.09 -7.61 1.09
N LEU A 5 -5.31 -6.72 1.70
CA LEU A 5 -4.61 -6.99 2.95
C LEU A 5 -4.92 -5.92 3.99
N GLN A 6 -4.86 -6.29 5.26
CA GLN A 6 -5.06 -5.37 6.38
C GLN A 6 -3.75 -5.19 7.13
N LEU A 7 -3.35 -3.92 7.31
CA LEU A 7 -2.17 -3.59 8.11
C LEU A 7 -2.53 -3.51 9.60
N PRO A 8 -1.64 -3.99 10.48
CA PRO A 8 -1.75 -3.83 11.91
C PRO A 8 -1.44 -2.39 12.32
N SER A 9 -1.49 -2.10 13.61
CA SER A 9 -1.23 -0.75 14.12
C SER A 9 0.20 -0.25 13.93
N LEU A 10 1.15 -1.16 13.80
CA LEU A 10 2.56 -0.85 13.62
C LEU A 10 3.17 -1.77 12.56
N VAL A 11 3.86 -1.19 11.58
CA VAL A 11 4.60 -1.94 10.57
C VAL A 11 6.00 -1.38 10.41
N ALA A 12 6.99 -2.26 10.31
CA ALA A 12 8.38 -1.84 10.18
C ALA A 12 9.21 -2.91 9.47
N GLY A 13 10.20 -2.45 8.71
CA GLY A 13 11.16 -3.32 8.05
C GLY A 13 10.69 -3.82 6.68
N ARG A 14 11.65 -4.32 5.90
CA ARG A 14 11.38 -4.87 4.56
C ARG A 14 10.81 -6.27 4.65
N ASP A 15 11.37 -7.09 5.54
CA ASP A 15 10.94 -8.47 5.76
C ASP A 15 9.45 -8.59 6.05
N LEU A 16 8.89 -7.71 6.88
CA LEU A 16 7.45 -7.69 7.15
C LEU A 16 6.63 -7.32 5.91
N ALA A 17 7.11 -6.39 5.08
CA ALA A 17 6.42 -6.05 3.82
C ALA A 17 6.47 -7.22 2.82
N ASP A 18 7.57 -7.99 2.81
CA ASP A 18 7.68 -9.20 2.01
C ASP A 18 6.67 -10.26 2.48
N GLU A 19 6.55 -10.49 3.79
CA GLU A 19 5.55 -11.40 4.36
C GLU A 19 4.12 -11.02 3.95
N TYR A 20 3.78 -9.72 3.97
CA TYR A 20 2.46 -9.25 3.53
C TYR A 20 2.25 -9.42 2.01
N ALA A 21 3.28 -9.16 1.21
CA ALA A 21 3.18 -9.35 -0.23
C ALA A 21 3.02 -10.85 -0.58
N ASP A 22 3.74 -11.73 0.11
CA ASP A 22 3.67 -13.17 -0.11
C ASP A 22 2.29 -13.75 0.24
N GLN A 23 1.60 -13.17 1.24
CA GLN A 23 0.22 -13.54 1.59
C GLN A 23 -0.80 -13.23 0.48
N LEU A 24 -0.52 -12.25 -0.38
CA LEU A 24 -1.40 -11.91 -1.49
C LEU A 24 -1.34 -12.94 -2.62
N GLY A 25 -0.21 -13.66 -2.75
CA GLY A 25 0.04 -14.54 -3.89
C GLY A 25 0.28 -13.77 -5.20
N ASP A 26 -0.15 -14.36 -6.32
CA ASP A 26 -0.03 -13.71 -7.63
C ASP A 26 -1.10 -12.61 -7.77
N VAL A 27 -0.65 -11.37 -7.93
CA VAL A 27 -1.48 -10.18 -8.05
C VAL A 27 -1.31 -9.47 -9.40
N ALA A 28 -0.73 -10.15 -10.39
CA ALA A 28 -0.51 -9.59 -11.71
C ALA A 28 -1.81 -9.03 -12.31
N GLU A 29 -1.76 -7.79 -12.79
CA GLU A 29 -2.90 -7.07 -13.38
C GLU A 29 -4.09 -6.83 -12.41
N GLU A 30 -3.94 -7.11 -11.11
CA GLU A 30 -4.99 -6.91 -10.12
C GLU A 30 -4.97 -5.51 -9.48
N THR A 31 -6.09 -5.16 -8.86
CA THR A 31 -6.13 -4.06 -7.90
C THR A 31 -5.91 -4.62 -6.50
N VAL A 32 -4.83 -4.22 -5.85
CA VAL A 32 -4.52 -4.57 -4.46
C VAL A 32 -4.97 -3.44 -3.54
N THR A 33 -5.84 -3.76 -2.59
CA THR A 33 -6.31 -2.82 -1.57
C THR A 33 -5.64 -3.08 -0.23
N VAL A 34 -4.98 -2.07 0.32
CA VAL A 34 -4.34 -2.10 1.63
C VAL A 34 -5.19 -1.29 2.60
N ASP A 35 -5.84 -1.98 3.53
CA ASP A 35 -6.54 -1.34 4.63
C ASP A 35 -5.54 -0.96 5.73
N ALA A 36 -5.25 0.34 5.81
CA ALA A 36 -4.33 0.92 6.78
C ALA A 36 -5.07 1.74 7.85
N ARG A 37 -6.39 1.58 8.01
CA ARG A 37 -7.18 2.36 8.99
C ARG A 37 -6.76 2.12 10.44
N SER A 38 -6.26 0.92 10.75
CA SER A 38 -5.71 0.59 12.07
C SER A 38 -4.27 1.09 12.26
N LEU A 39 -3.58 1.47 11.17
CA LEU A 39 -2.17 1.82 11.19
C LEU A 39 -1.95 3.14 11.92
N THR A 40 -1.09 3.12 12.93
CA THR A 40 -0.67 4.30 13.69
C THR A 40 0.71 4.79 13.24
N SER A 41 1.62 3.87 12.91
CA SER A 41 2.96 4.21 12.43
C SER A 41 3.54 3.14 11.51
N GLY A 42 4.17 3.57 10.43
CA GLY A 42 4.90 2.71 9.51
C GLY A 42 6.23 3.33 9.10
N THR A 43 7.26 2.51 8.86
CA THR A 43 8.57 3.01 8.43
C THR A 43 8.62 3.25 6.91
N SER A 44 9.52 4.14 6.48
CA SER A 44 9.78 4.36 5.05
C SER A 44 10.30 3.11 4.34
N SER A 45 11.10 2.29 5.03
CA SER A 45 11.60 1.02 4.50
C SER A 45 10.47 0.01 4.22
N PHE A 46 9.46 -0.05 5.08
CA PHE A 46 8.28 -0.89 4.87
C PHE A 46 7.45 -0.38 3.69
N ALA A 47 7.15 0.93 3.66
CA ALA A 47 6.38 1.55 2.57
C ALA A 47 7.04 1.31 1.20
N ALA A 48 8.36 1.52 1.11
CA ALA A 48 9.11 1.31 -0.12
C ALA A 48 9.10 -0.16 -0.58
N GLN A 49 9.31 -1.08 0.36
CA GLN A 49 9.28 -2.49 0.03
C GLN A 49 7.88 -2.94 -0.41
N LEU A 50 6.82 -2.48 0.26
CA LEU A 50 5.45 -2.81 -0.10
C LEU A 50 5.10 -2.34 -1.52
N VAL A 51 5.44 -1.09 -1.86
CA VAL A 51 5.24 -0.54 -3.21
C VAL A 51 5.99 -1.37 -4.25
N ARG A 52 7.26 -1.68 -3.99
CA ARG A 52 8.10 -2.47 -4.88
C ARG A 52 7.54 -3.88 -5.10
N ARG A 53 7.20 -4.59 -4.03
CA ARG A 53 6.68 -5.96 -4.11
C ARG A 53 5.36 -6.04 -4.87
N ILE A 54 4.47 -5.07 -4.69
CA ILE A 54 3.13 -5.10 -5.29
C ILE A 54 3.13 -4.54 -6.72
N LEU A 55 3.62 -3.31 -6.93
CA LEU A 55 3.50 -2.62 -8.22
C LEU A 55 4.62 -2.98 -9.19
N LEU A 56 5.87 -3.09 -8.70
CA LEU A 56 7.02 -3.30 -9.57
C LEU A 56 7.27 -4.79 -9.86
N GLU A 57 7.33 -5.61 -8.82
CA GLU A 57 7.66 -7.04 -8.93
C GLU A 57 6.40 -7.89 -9.16
N GLY A 58 5.31 -7.60 -8.45
CA GLY A 58 4.04 -8.29 -8.59
C GLY A 58 3.21 -7.85 -9.78
N HIS A 59 3.61 -6.79 -10.49
CA HIS A 59 2.91 -6.24 -11.65
C HIS A 59 1.41 -5.97 -11.42
N ALA A 60 1.03 -5.62 -10.18
CA ALA A 60 -0.34 -5.23 -9.89
C ALA A 60 -0.70 -3.99 -10.72
N HIS A 61 -1.91 -3.97 -11.26
CA HIS A 61 -2.42 -2.83 -12.03
C HIS A 61 -2.54 -1.59 -11.14
N ARG A 62 -2.92 -1.77 -9.88
CA ARG A 62 -3.13 -0.68 -8.93
C ARG A 62 -2.92 -1.12 -7.48
N LEU A 63 -2.38 -0.21 -6.68
CA LEU A 63 -2.25 -0.30 -5.23
C LEU A 63 -3.08 0.82 -4.60
N VAL A 64 -4.17 0.47 -3.94
CA VAL A 64 -5.06 1.40 -3.24
C VAL A 64 -4.80 1.31 -1.74
N VAL A 65 -4.40 2.39 -1.11
CA VAL A 65 -4.15 2.43 0.35
C VAL A 65 -5.23 3.26 1.03
N VAL A 66 -5.97 2.65 1.95
CA VAL A 66 -7.14 3.26 2.60
C VAL A 66 -6.82 3.64 4.03
N GLY A 67 -7.03 4.91 4.39
CA GLY A 67 -7.00 5.40 5.77
C GLY A 67 -5.64 5.39 6.45
N ALA A 68 -4.54 5.42 5.68
CA ALA A 68 -3.19 5.47 6.23
C ALA A 68 -2.86 6.84 6.86
N PRO A 69 -2.03 6.89 7.92
CA PRO A 69 -1.51 8.16 8.45
C PRO A 69 -0.76 8.97 7.39
N ALA A 70 -0.90 10.31 7.41
CA ALA A 70 -0.31 11.20 6.43
C ALA A 70 1.21 11.00 6.23
N ARG A 71 1.94 10.71 7.31
CA ARG A 71 3.38 10.41 7.24
C ARG A 71 3.67 9.12 6.47
N PHE A 72 2.84 8.09 6.64
CA PHE A 72 3.00 6.84 5.92
C PHE A 72 2.60 7.00 4.45
N VAL A 73 1.54 7.76 4.16
CA VAL A 73 1.15 8.17 2.80
C VAL A 73 2.30 8.91 2.10
N HIS A 74 2.99 9.81 2.81
CA HIS A 74 4.17 10.50 2.27
C HIS A 74 5.27 9.50 1.88
N HIS A 75 5.60 8.53 2.73
CA HIS A 75 6.59 7.50 2.42
C HIS A 75 6.20 6.62 1.22
N LEU A 76 4.92 6.26 1.08
CA LEU A 76 4.43 5.51 -0.08
C LEU A 76 4.60 6.30 -1.38
N ARG A 77 4.30 7.60 -1.36
CA ARG A 77 4.44 8.50 -2.52
C ARG A 77 5.90 8.73 -2.89
N GLU A 78 6.78 8.89 -1.91
CA GLU A 78 8.23 9.00 -2.15
C GLU A 78 8.75 7.72 -2.81
N ALA A 79 8.35 6.55 -2.32
CA ALA A 79 8.74 5.27 -2.90
C ALA A 79 8.20 5.05 -4.31
N SER A 80 6.91 5.32 -4.55
CA SER A 80 6.31 5.13 -5.88
C SER A 80 6.95 6.06 -6.91
N ALA A 81 7.35 7.27 -6.51
CA ALA A 81 8.07 8.20 -7.36
C ALA A 81 9.48 7.70 -7.67
N ALA A 82 10.21 7.20 -6.68
CA ALA A 82 11.56 6.67 -6.84
C ALA A 82 11.61 5.49 -7.83
N ASP A 83 10.60 4.60 -7.79
CA ASP A 83 10.50 3.44 -8.68
C ASP A 83 9.68 3.72 -9.96
N GLN A 84 9.25 4.97 -10.20
CA GLN A 84 8.46 5.40 -11.37
C GLN A 84 7.11 4.67 -11.55
N VAL A 85 6.50 4.23 -10.45
CA VAL A 85 5.20 3.52 -10.41
C VAL A 85 4.08 4.37 -9.78
N SER A 86 4.27 5.69 -9.65
CA SER A 86 3.27 6.60 -9.05
C SER A 86 1.89 6.55 -9.71
N ALA A 87 1.80 6.22 -11.00
CA ALA A 87 0.52 6.07 -11.70
C ALA A 87 -0.33 4.89 -11.18
N GLY A 88 0.33 3.90 -10.55
CA GLY A 88 -0.31 2.74 -9.95
C GLY A 88 -0.68 2.91 -8.49
N LEU A 89 -0.23 3.98 -7.81
CA LEU A 89 -0.53 4.22 -6.40
C LEU A 89 -1.74 5.16 -6.24
N GLU A 90 -2.72 4.72 -5.47
CA GLU A 90 -3.87 5.50 -5.06
C GLU A 90 -3.98 5.52 -3.53
N THR A 91 -4.28 6.68 -2.95
CA THR A 91 -4.44 6.84 -1.50
C THR A 91 -5.80 7.44 -1.21
N VAL A 92 -6.62 6.75 -0.43
CA VAL A 92 -7.99 7.16 -0.09
C VAL A 92 -8.04 7.53 1.38
N ASP A 93 -8.29 8.81 1.66
CA ASP A 93 -8.53 9.28 3.01
C ASP A 93 -9.93 8.90 3.49
N THR A 94 -10.06 8.56 4.77
CA THR A 94 -11.34 8.20 5.40
C THR A 94 -12.36 9.34 5.39
N MET A 95 -11.93 10.60 5.26
CA MET A 95 -12.83 11.75 5.08
C MET A 95 -13.57 11.74 3.74
N GLN A 96 -13.05 11.06 2.71
CA GLN A 96 -13.59 11.12 1.35
C GLN A 96 -14.74 10.12 1.09
N LEU A 97 -15.01 9.20 2.03
CA LEU A 97 -16.12 8.25 1.95
C LEU A 97 -17.45 8.80 2.52
N ALA A 98 -17.45 9.98 3.13
CA ALA A 98 -18.62 10.56 3.78
C ALA A 98 -19.53 11.39 2.85
N ASP A 99 -19.10 11.70 1.62
CA ASP A 99 -19.83 12.56 0.67
C ASP A 99 -20.57 11.79 -0.46
N ALA A 100 -20.73 10.47 -0.33
CA ALA A 100 -21.38 9.62 -1.33
C ALA A 100 -22.71 9.00 -0.84
N SER A 101 -23.46 9.69 0.02
CA SER A 101 -24.79 9.28 0.50
C SER A 101 -25.86 10.33 0.23
#